data_AF-A0A954NTB3-F1
#
_entry.id   AF-A0A954NTB3-F1
#
_cell.length_a   1.000
_cell.length_b   1.000
_cell.length_c   1.000
_cell.angle_alpha   90.00
_cell.angle_beta   90.00
_cell.angle_gamma   90.00
#
_symmetry.space_group_name_H-M   'P 1'
#
loop_
_entity.id
_entity.type
_entity.pdbx_description
1 polymer ?
#
loop_
_entity_poly.entity_id
_entity_poly.type
_entity_poly.pdbx_seq_one_letter_code
_entity_poly.pdbx_strand_id
1 'polypeptide(L)'
;MSAIDEITAHEQANRNEVSALWDKLGGTDLETQVIHPPGHDPKAHKRIDDDYRDYELQGPIYRIGSTGRHWADNRPAYIFGDVDANDHAKGNSADTIHSCDDNCPDYMTLFTSKGGKGRGFIVAFDPDNAPYSPNRERQAIIGEQVKALLRRDGFPVDCIDTIGQNGWFWATDAKPEGYKIIKRATRKLTGNELPPPEPPSQITTKGRTLDQPPATLTEGTKTLIEFLNSIGCIAIWQPEHGCLHTHTAGLQQAHGHFNLPGNFQTISPATDLSHANCLYFPGDDKGVSA
;
A
#
# COMPACT_ATOMS: atom_id res chain seq x y z
N MET A 1 39.49 -1.16 -7.22
CA MET A 1 38.05 -0.85 -7.28
C MET A 1 37.52 -1.14 -5.89
N SER A 2 37.04 -0.13 -5.17
CA SER A 2 36.61 -0.29 -3.78
C SER A 2 35.22 -0.94 -3.73
N ALA A 3 34.89 -1.63 -2.64
CA ALA A 3 33.55 -2.19 -2.43
C ALA A 3 32.44 -1.12 -2.50
N ILE A 4 32.78 0.17 -2.28
CA ILE A 4 31.90 1.31 -2.44
C ILE A 4 31.61 1.58 -3.92
N ASP A 5 32.61 1.46 -4.80
CA ASP A 5 32.43 1.65 -6.25
C ASP A 5 31.54 0.55 -6.87
N GLU A 6 31.60 -0.68 -6.36
CA GLU A 6 30.73 -1.78 -6.78
C GLU A 6 29.29 -1.63 -6.28
N ILE A 7 29.08 -1.11 -5.07
CA ILE A 7 27.75 -0.80 -4.52
C ILE A 7 27.11 0.36 -5.31
N THR A 8 27.87 1.42 -5.59
CA THR A 8 27.36 2.56 -6.37
C THR A 8 27.04 2.18 -7.82
N ALA A 9 27.82 1.30 -8.44
CA ALA A 9 27.53 0.77 -9.78
C ALA A 9 26.28 -0.14 -9.79
N HIS A 10 26.09 -0.96 -8.74
CA HIS A 10 24.92 -1.81 -8.59
C HIS A 10 23.65 -0.99 -8.30
N GLU A 11 23.73 0.05 -7.47
CA GLU A 11 22.64 0.98 -7.21
C GLU A 11 22.27 1.81 -8.45
N GLN A 12 23.24 2.23 -9.25
CA GLN A 12 22.98 2.97 -10.49
C GLN A 12 22.35 2.07 -11.57
N ALA A 13 22.78 0.80 -11.67
CA ALA A 13 22.14 -0.18 -12.54
C ALA A 13 20.69 -0.47 -12.11
N ASN A 14 20.45 -0.62 -10.80
CA ASN A 14 19.11 -0.82 -10.24
C ASN A 14 18.21 0.42 -10.39
N ARG A 15 18.74 1.64 -10.26
CA ARG A 15 17.99 2.87 -10.56
C ARG A 15 17.61 2.95 -12.03
N ASN A 16 18.51 2.57 -12.94
CA ASN A 16 18.21 2.55 -14.37
C ASN A 16 17.19 1.45 -14.71
N GLU A 17 17.22 0.29 -14.05
CA GLU A 17 16.22 -0.77 -14.22
C GLU A 17 14.86 -0.38 -13.63
N VAL A 18 14.83 0.19 -12.43
CA VAL A 18 13.61 0.70 -11.79
C VAL A 18 13.04 1.85 -12.60
N SER A 19 13.85 2.81 -13.06
CA SER A 19 13.42 3.89 -13.96
C SER A 19 12.92 3.34 -15.29
N ALA A 20 13.59 2.35 -15.89
CA ALA A 20 13.12 1.73 -17.13
C ALA A 20 11.84 0.89 -16.92
N LEU A 21 11.64 0.29 -15.74
CA LEU A 21 10.39 -0.39 -15.37
C LEU A 21 9.28 0.64 -15.15
N TRP A 22 9.60 1.74 -14.48
CA TRP A 22 8.74 2.88 -14.16
C TRP A 22 8.27 3.62 -15.41
N ASP A 23 9.17 3.89 -16.36
CA ASP A 23 8.88 4.47 -17.66
C ASP A 23 8.05 3.51 -18.53
N LYS A 24 8.32 2.20 -18.47
CA LYS A 24 7.51 1.18 -19.16
C LYS A 24 6.10 1.01 -18.55
N LEU A 25 5.91 1.42 -17.29
CA LEU A 25 4.64 1.37 -16.58
C LEU A 25 3.88 2.72 -16.63
N GLY A 26 4.44 3.75 -17.28
CA GLY A 26 3.78 5.06 -17.48
C GLY A 26 3.84 5.99 -16.27
N GLY A 27 4.88 5.88 -15.43
CA GLY A 27 4.95 6.56 -14.14
C GLY A 27 5.32 8.05 -14.21
N THR A 28 4.33 8.92 -14.10
CA THR A 28 4.54 10.23 -13.45
C THR A 28 3.59 10.47 -12.27
N ASP A 29 2.51 9.70 -12.13
CA ASP A 29 1.43 10.01 -11.17
C ASP A 29 0.86 8.76 -10.47
N LEU A 30 1.69 7.75 -10.21
CA LEU A 30 1.30 6.59 -9.41
C LEU A 30 1.61 6.80 -7.93
N GLU A 31 0.64 6.51 -7.06
CA GLU A 31 0.84 6.54 -5.60
C GLU A 31 1.91 5.52 -5.20
N THR A 32 3.10 6.00 -4.85
CA THR A 32 4.29 5.18 -4.60
C THR A 32 4.70 5.29 -3.15
N GLN A 33 4.94 4.14 -2.52
CA GLN A 33 5.47 4.07 -1.17
C GLN A 33 6.95 3.67 -1.22
N VAL A 34 7.78 4.50 -0.58
CA VAL A 34 9.20 4.25 -0.36
C VAL A 34 9.42 4.06 1.13
N ILE A 35 10.05 2.94 1.51
CA ILE A 35 10.38 2.63 2.90
C ILE A 35 11.90 2.69 3.09
N HIS A 36 12.35 3.26 4.21
CA HIS A 36 13.75 3.28 4.65
C HIS A 36 14.02 2.17 5.69
N PRO A 37 15.29 1.73 5.87
CA PRO A 37 15.61 0.62 6.76
C PRO A 37 15.30 0.92 8.24
N PRO A 38 15.01 -0.12 9.05
CA PRO A 38 14.78 0.03 10.48
C PRO A 38 16.02 0.64 11.17
N GLY A 39 15.83 1.76 11.88
CA GLY A 39 16.91 2.48 12.59
C GLY A 39 17.57 3.62 11.80
N HIS A 40 17.13 3.90 10.57
CA HIS A 40 17.50 5.14 9.89
C HIS A 40 16.75 6.32 10.53
N ASP A 41 17.49 7.34 10.97
CA ASP A 41 16.91 8.61 11.39
C ASP A 41 16.39 9.36 10.15
N PRO A 42 15.07 9.63 10.01
CA PRO A 42 14.53 10.40 8.89
C PRO A 42 15.06 11.85 8.84
N LYS A 43 15.79 12.30 9.86
CA LYS A 43 16.29 13.67 10.02
C LYS A 43 17.34 14.13 9.00
N ALA A 44 17.74 13.32 8.04
CA ALA A 44 18.65 13.78 6.99
C ALA A 44 17.92 14.62 5.91
N HIS A 45 16.62 14.38 5.68
CA HIS A 45 15.89 15.04 4.59
C HIS A 45 15.74 16.56 4.83
N LYS A 46 16.39 17.36 3.97
CA LYS A 46 16.12 18.79 3.87
C LYS A 46 14.82 18.98 3.09
N ARG A 47 13.87 19.69 3.69
CA ARG A 47 12.64 20.14 3.03
C ARG A 47 13.02 21.20 1.98
N ILE A 48 12.72 20.93 0.71
CA ILE A 48 12.63 21.94 -0.35
C ILE A 48 11.13 22.10 -0.62
N ASP A 49 10.64 23.33 -0.72
CA ASP A 49 9.22 23.67 -0.61
C ASP A 49 8.30 23.04 -1.68
N ASP A 50 7.06 22.76 -1.23
CA ASP A 50 5.74 22.75 -1.89
C ASP A 50 5.40 21.90 -3.13
N ASP A 51 6.23 20.98 -3.58
CA ASP A 51 5.76 19.89 -4.44
C ASP A 51 6.21 18.54 -3.88
N TYR A 52 5.29 17.59 -3.76
CA TYR A 52 5.57 16.18 -3.41
C TYR A 52 6.59 15.49 -4.36
N ARG A 53 7.08 16.21 -5.37
CA ARG A 53 8.03 15.79 -6.42
C ARG A 53 9.50 15.92 -6.01
N ASP A 54 9.82 16.71 -4.98
CA ASP A 54 11.21 17.06 -4.65
C ASP A 54 11.67 16.53 -3.27
N TYR A 55 11.24 15.32 -2.90
CA TYR A 55 11.92 14.60 -1.81
C TYR A 55 13.27 14.08 -2.32
N GLU A 56 14.35 14.72 -1.89
CA GLU A 56 15.66 14.11 -1.95
C GLU A 56 15.64 12.89 -1.02
N LEU A 57 15.54 11.69 -1.61
CA LEU A 57 15.63 10.41 -0.89
C LEU A 57 17.03 10.30 -0.29
N GLN A 58 17.19 10.83 0.92
CA GLN A 58 18.41 10.70 1.70
C GLN A 58 18.41 9.35 2.41
N GLY A 59 19.45 8.56 2.14
CA GLY A 59 19.60 7.23 2.69
C GLY A 59 19.25 6.09 1.71
N PRO A 60 19.66 4.86 2.02
CA PRO A 60 19.38 3.72 1.17
C PRO A 60 17.85 3.46 1.14
N ILE A 61 17.32 3.34 -0.07
CA ILE A 61 15.92 2.94 -0.30
C ILE A 61 15.80 1.47 0.05
N TYR A 62 14.88 1.08 0.94
CA TYR A 62 14.75 -0.31 1.36
C TYR A 62 13.77 -1.09 0.47
N ARG A 63 12.61 -0.50 0.16
CA ARG A 63 11.57 -1.09 -0.70
C ARG A 63 10.83 -0.03 -1.50
N ILE A 64 10.34 -0.43 -2.66
CA ILE A 64 9.50 0.38 -3.54
C ILE A 64 8.24 -0.42 -3.86
N GLY A 65 7.09 0.23 -3.69
CA GLY A 65 5.79 -0.33 -4.03
C GLY A 65 4.82 0.75 -4.47
N SER A 66 3.72 0.34 -5.08
CA SER A 66 2.64 1.26 -5.47
C SER A 66 1.29 0.54 -5.47
N THR A 67 0.23 1.30 -5.24
CA THR A 67 -1.17 0.85 -5.38
C THR A 67 -1.59 0.71 -6.85
N GLY A 68 -0.79 1.20 -7.78
CA GLY A 68 -1.09 1.22 -9.21
C GLY A 68 -2.19 2.20 -9.61
N ARG A 69 -2.63 3.08 -8.69
CA ARG A 69 -3.65 4.09 -8.94
C ARG A 69 -3.03 5.37 -9.51
N HIS A 70 -3.58 5.85 -10.61
CA HIS A 70 -3.32 7.17 -11.18
C HIS A 70 -4.23 8.19 -10.48
N TRP A 71 -3.65 9.07 -9.66
CA TRP A 71 -4.43 9.98 -8.83
C TRP A 71 -5.11 11.09 -9.63
N ALA A 72 -4.44 11.59 -10.67
CA ALA A 72 -4.97 12.67 -11.51
C ALA A 72 -6.24 12.25 -12.27
N ASP A 73 -6.24 11.02 -12.78
CA ASP A 73 -7.33 10.52 -13.64
C ASP A 73 -8.35 9.66 -12.89
N ASN A 74 -8.11 9.40 -11.59
CA ASN A 74 -8.94 8.52 -10.77
C ASN A 74 -9.16 7.15 -11.42
N ARG A 75 -8.09 6.54 -11.95
CA ARG A 75 -8.14 5.22 -12.61
C ARG A 75 -6.91 4.39 -12.23
N PRO A 76 -7.02 3.06 -12.14
CA PRO A 76 -5.87 2.21 -11.95
C PRO A 76 -5.11 2.06 -13.28
N ALA A 77 -3.80 2.27 -13.25
CA ALA A 77 -2.90 1.75 -14.28
C ALA A 77 -2.81 0.22 -14.19
N TYR A 78 -2.87 -0.33 -12.98
CA TYR A 78 -2.90 -1.76 -12.74
C TYR A 78 -3.50 -2.17 -11.39
N ILE A 79 -3.85 -3.44 -11.26
CA ILE A 79 -4.06 -4.14 -9.98
C ILE A 79 -2.88 -5.06 -9.71
N PHE A 80 -2.37 -5.01 -8.48
CA PHE A 80 -1.38 -5.95 -7.96
C PHE A 80 -2.07 -7.03 -7.12
N GLY A 81 -1.52 -8.24 -7.15
CA GLY A 81 -1.79 -9.24 -6.12
C GLY A 81 -0.58 -10.09 -5.74
N ASP A 82 -0.63 -10.70 -4.55
CA ASP A 82 0.43 -11.54 -3.99
C ASP A 82 -0.12 -12.91 -3.58
N VAL A 83 0.64 -13.96 -3.88
CA VAL A 83 0.35 -15.37 -3.60
C VAL A 83 1.50 -15.92 -2.79
N ASP A 84 1.29 -16.08 -1.48
CA ASP A 84 2.31 -16.58 -0.56
C ASP A 84 2.53 -18.09 -0.67
N ALA A 85 3.79 -18.51 -0.74
CA ALA A 85 4.17 -19.91 -0.61
C ALA A 85 4.34 -20.29 0.87
N ASN A 86 4.21 -21.59 1.20
CA ASN A 86 4.38 -22.08 2.58
C ASN A 86 5.80 -21.91 3.14
N ASP A 87 6.05 -20.77 3.78
CA ASP A 87 7.00 -20.58 4.89
C ASP A 87 6.40 -19.83 6.10
N HIS A 88 5.08 -19.58 6.08
CA HIS A 88 4.28 -19.14 7.22
C HIS A 88 3.18 -20.17 7.54
N ALA A 89 2.65 -20.17 8.77
CA ALA A 89 1.70 -21.19 9.29
C ALA A 89 0.36 -21.35 8.52
N LYS A 90 0.16 -20.62 7.41
CA LYS A 90 -1.05 -20.59 6.56
C LYS A 90 -0.75 -20.29 5.07
N GLY A 91 0.39 -20.70 4.51
CA GLY A 91 0.73 -20.46 3.10
C GLY A 91 0.16 -21.51 2.13
N ASN A 92 0.34 -21.28 0.82
CA ASN A 92 -0.08 -22.22 -0.23
C ASN A 92 0.91 -23.38 -0.42
N SER A 93 0.42 -24.51 -0.94
CA SER A 93 1.27 -25.67 -1.28
C SER A 93 2.14 -25.38 -2.52
N ALA A 94 3.20 -26.17 -2.72
CA ALA A 94 4.03 -26.05 -3.92
C ALA A 94 3.22 -26.30 -5.21
N ASP A 95 2.29 -27.27 -5.18
CA ASP A 95 1.42 -27.59 -6.32
C ASP A 95 0.53 -26.40 -6.69
N THR A 96 0.03 -25.68 -5.68
CA THR A 96 -0.75 -24.46 -5.88
C THR A 96 0.10 -23.34 -6.48
N ILE A 97 1.35 -23.17 -6.04
CA ILE A 97 2.25 -22.17 -6.62
C ILE A 97 2.58 -22.51 -8.08
N HIS A 98 2.81 -23.79 -8.40
CA HIS A 98 3.05 -24.22 -9.77
C HIS A 98 1.81 -24.01 -10.66
N SER A 99 0.60 -24.23 -10.14
CA SER A 99 -0.60 -24.02 -10.93
C SER A 99 -0.82 -22.54 -11.28
N CYS A 100 -0.28 -21.58 -10.52
CA CYS A 100 -0.23 -20.17 -10.93
C CYS A 100 0.55 -19.97 -12.24
N ASP A 101 1.67 -20.68 -12.40
CA ASP A 101 2.54 -20.55 -13.58
C ASP A 101 1.82 -21.09 -14.82
N ASP A 102 1.18 -22.25 -14.69
CA ASP A 102 0.45 -22.92 -15.78
C ASP A 102 -0.83 -22.19 -16.19
N ASN A 103 -1.54 -21.59 -15.23
CA ASN A 103 -2.84 -20.95 -15.45
C ASN A 103 -2.76 -19.42 -15.53
N CYS A 104 -1.58 -18.84 -15.71
CA CYS A 104 -1.43 -17.38 -15.85
C CYS A 104 -2.12 -16.90 -17.16
N PRO A 105 -3.16 -16.05 -17.11
CA PRO A 105 -3.79 -15.51 -18.32
C PRO A 105 -2.86 -14.58 -19.11
N ASP A 106 -3.27 -14.23 -20.33
CA ASP A 106 -2.50 -13.43 -21.29
C ASP A 106 -2.45 -11.92 -20.94
N TYR A 107 -3.37 -11.45 -20.10
CA TYR A 107 -3.42 -10.07 -19.59
C TYR A 107 -2.68 -9.87 -18.26
N MET A 108 -2.03 -10.90 -17.74
CA MET A 108 -1.36 -10.86 -16.44
C MET A 108 0.15 -11.06 -16.59
N THR A 109 0.91 -10.20 -15.91
CA THR A 109 2.35 -10.39 -15.72
C THR A 109 2.56 -11.08 -14.39
N LEU A 110 3.20 -12.24 -14.42
CA LEU A 110 3.50 -13.07 -13.24
C LEU A 110 5.01 -13.00 -12.95
N PHE A 111 5.37 -12.87 -11.68
CA PHE A 111 6.75 -12.84 -11.20
C PHE A 111 6.87 -13.51 -9.84
N THR A 112 8.09 -13.85 -9.44
CA THR A 112 8.35 -14.41 -8.12
C THR A 112 8.22 -13.36 -7.01
N SER A 113 7.73 -13.74 -5.83
CA SER A 113 7.67 -12.83 -4.69
C SER A 113 9.07 -12.44 -4.19
N LYS A 114 9.18 -11.49 -3.24
CA LYS A 114 10.46 -11.04 -2.67
C LYS A 114 11.38 -12.19 -2.22
N GLY A 115 10.79 -13.24 -1.64
CA GLY A 115 11.50 -14.43 -1.15
C GLY A 115 11.83 -15.46 -2.24
N GLY A 116 11.33 -15.28 -3.46
CA GLY A 116 11.52 -16.18 -4.60
C GLY A 116 10.56 -17.37 -4.65
N LYS A 117 9.84 -17.66 -3.55
CA LYS A 117 8.99 -18.85 -3.45
C LYS A 117 7.53 -18.59 -3.84
N GLY A 118 6.98 -17.44 -3.48
CA GLY A 118 5.61 -17.04 -3.81
C GLY A 118 5.50 -16.50 -5.23
N ARG A 119 4.31 -16.00 -5.58
CA ARG A 119 4.03 -15.33 -6.85
C ARG A 119 3.38 -13.97 -6.62
N GLY A 120 4.00 -12.92 -7.15
CA GLY A 120 3.34 -11.65 -7.36
C GLY A 120 2.79 -11.59 -8.78
N PHE A 121 1.72 -10.84 -8.98
CA PHE A 121 1.22 -10.55 -10.30
C PHE A 121 0.74 -9.11 -10.45
N ILE A 122 0.76 -8.64 -11.69
CA ILE A 122 0.22 -7.35 -12.12
C ILE A 122 -0.75 -7.58 -13.27
N VAL A 123 -1.94 -7.01 -13.15
CA VAL A 123 -2.94 -6.92 -14.21
C VAL A 123 -3.07 -5.46 -14.62
N ALA A 124 -2.50 -5.10 -15.77
CA ALA A 124 -2.48 -3.73 -16.26
C ALA A 124 -3.73 -3.40 -17.07
N PHE A 125 -4.21 -2.17 -16.96
CA PHE A 125 -5.34 -1.67 -17.74
C PHE A 125 -4.89 -0.79 -18.92
N ASP A 126 -5.68 -0.85 -19.98
CA ASP A 126 -5.64 0.12 -21.06
C ASP A 126 -5.98 1.52 -20.49
N PRO A 127 -5.09 2.52 -20.62
CA PRO A 127 -5.33 3.85 -20.04
C PRO A 127 -6.62 4.51 -20.55
N ASP A 128 -7.01 4.26 -21.80
CA ASP A 128 -8.19 4.86 -22.40
C ASP A 128 -9.50 4.18 -21.94
N ASN A 129 -9.39 2.99 -21.35
CA ASN A 129 -10.54 2.19 -20.95
C ASN A 129 -10.37 1.53 -19.57
N ALA A 130 -9.57 2.11 -18.68
CA ALA A 130 -9.40 1.63 -17.32
C ALA A 130 -10.67 1.91 -16.48
N PRO A 131 -11.07 1.06 -15.52
CA PRO A 131 -12.23 1.33 -14.67
C PRO A 131 -12.03 2.59 -13.81
N TYR A 132 -13.11 3.33 -13.53
CA TYR A 132 -13.06 4.48 -12.64
C TYR A 132 -12.87 4.05 -11.17
N SER A 133 -11.89 4.65 -10.49
CA SER A 133 -11.41 4.37 -9.14
C SER A 133 -11.04 5.67 -8.41
N PRO A 134 -12.04 6.42 -7.89
CA PRO A 134 -11.82 7.71 -7.23
C PRO A 134 -11.30 7.58 -5.80
N ASN A 135 -11.31 6.39 -5.23
CA ASN A 135 -10.90 6.13 -3.86
C ASN A 135 -10.43 4.69 -3.67
N ARG A 136 -9.92 4.39 -2.48
CA ARG A 136 -9.37 3.09 -2.13
C ARG A 136 -10.43 1.99 -2.12
N GLU A 137 -11.65 2.31 -1.71
CA GLU A 137 -12.79 1.39 -1.67
C GLU A 137 -13.10 0.90 -3.08
N ARG A 138 -13.13 1.83 -4.05
CA ARG A 138 -13.34 1.46 -5.46
C ARG A 138 -12.17 0.67 -6.03
N GLN A 139 -10.93 0.98 -5.63
CA GLN A 139 -9.75 0.19 -6.00
C GLN A 139 -9.85 -1.25 -5.49
N ALA A 140 -10.32 -1.45 -4.25
CA ALA A 140 -10.54 -2.77 -3.67
C ALA A 140 -11.65 -3.53 -4.42
N ILE A 141 -12.75 -2.86 -4.78
CA ILE A 141 -13.81 -3.45 -5.61
C ILE A 141 -13.26 -3.92 -6.96
N ILE A 142 -12.44 -3.11 -7.62
CA ILE A 142 -11.80 -3.48 -8.89
C ILE A 142 -10.87 -4.68 -8.68
N GLY A 143 -10.14 -4.72 -7.56
CA GLY A 143 -9.35 -5.88 -7.14
C GLY A 143 -10.18 -7.16 -7.07
N GLU A 144 -11.34 -7.14 -6.42
CA GLU A 144 -12.25 -8.30 -6.36
C GLU A 144 -12.83 -8.66 -7.73
N GLN A 145 -13.13 -7.69 -8.59
CA GLN A 145 -13.55 -7.97 -9.96
C GLN A 145 -12.44 -8.66 -10.76
N VAL A 146 -11.19 -8.23 -10.60
CA VAL A 146 -10.01 -8.92 -11.18
C VAL A 146 -9.89 -10.33 -10.60
N LYS A 147 -10.10 -10.51 -9.28
CA LYS A 147 -10.10 -11.84 -8.66
C LYS A 147 -11.18 -12.75 -9.26
N ALA A 148 -12.39 -12.25 -9.42
CA ALA A 148 -13.47 -13.01 -10.05
C ALA A 148 -13.16 -13.38 -11.51
N LEU A 149 -12.52 -12.46 -12.25
CA LEU A 149 -12.05 -12.70 -13.62
C LEU A 149 -10.98 -13.79 -13.68
N LEU A 150 -9.96 -13.70 -12.80
CA LEU A 150 -8.90 -14.70 -12.67
C LEU A 150 -9.47 -16.09 -12.34
N ARG A 151 -10.45 -16.17 -11.43
CA ARG A 151 -11.14 -17.42 -11.07
C ARG A 151 -11.83 -18.04 -12.28
N ARG A 152 -12.55 -17.22 -13.05
CA ARG A 152 -13.24 -17.65 -14.27
C ARG A 152 -12.26 -18.22 -15.30
N ASP A 153 -11.07 -17.63 -15.39
CA ASP A 153 -10.03 -18.01 -16.34
C ASP A 153 -9.11 -19.13 -15.81
N GLY A 154 -9.45 -19.74 -14.68
CA GLY A 154 -8.78 -20.93 -14.13
C GLY A 154 -7.55 -20.64 -13.26
N PHE A 155 -7.25 -19.38 -12.97
CA PHE A 155 -6.16 -19.02 -12.06
C PHE A 155 -6.56 -19.33 -10.60
N PRO A 156 -5.65 -19.87 -9.77
CA PRO A 156 -5.95 -20.23 -8.38
C PRO A 156 -6.06 -18.98 -7.49
N VAL A 157 -7.27 -18.45 -7.31
CA VAL A 157 -7.50 -17.18 -6.60
C VAL A 157 -7.69 -17.31 -5.09
N ASP A 158 -7.93 -18.51 -4.59
CA ASP A 158 -8.03 -18.77 -3.14
C ASP A 158 -6.65 -18.66 -2.46
N CYS A 159 -5.62 -18.45 -3.28
CA CYS A 159 -4.21 -18.44 -2.93
C CYS A 159 -3.66 -17.02 -2.77
N ILE A 160 -4.48 -16.00 -3.06
CA ILE A 160 -4.09 -14.59 -3.06
C ILE A 160 -4.24 -14.00 -1.66
N ASP A 161 -3.13 -13.59 -1.04
CA ASP A 161 -3.08 -12.92 0.28
C ASP A 161 -3.59 -11.48 0.20
N THR A 162 -3.23 -10.77 -0.87
CA THR A 162 -3.66 -9.39 -1.10
C THR A 162 -3.94 -9.13 -2.56
N ILE A 163 -4.98 -8.35 -2.86
CA ILE A 163 -5.30 -7.86 -4.21
C ILE A 163 -5.89 -6.45 -4.14
N GLY A 164 -5.53 -5.59 -5.10
CA GLY A 164 -6.03 -4.21 -5.15
C GLY A 164 -5.50 -3.31 -4.03
N GLN A 165 -4.40 -3.71 -3.39
CA GLN A 165 -3.69 -2.93 -2.38
C GLN A 165 -2.28 -2.56 -2.86
N ASN A 166 -1.51 -1.90 -2.00
CA ASN A 166 -0.12 -1.57 -2.26
C ASN A 166 0.70 -2.84 -2.54
N GLY A 167 1.32 -2.90 -3.71
CA GLY A 167 2.16 -4.00 -4.14
C GLY A 167 3.63 -3.63 -4.11
N TRP A 168 4.46 -4.47 -3.50
CA TRP A 168 5.92 -4.31 -3.52
C TRP A 168 6.49 -4.96 -4.77
N PHE A 169 7.25 -4.21 -5.58
CA PHE A 169 7.91 -4.74 -6.78
C PHE A 169 9.43 -4.60 -6.75
N TRP A 170 9.98 -4.00 -5.69
CA TRP A 170 11.42 -3.95 -5.47
C TRP A 170 11.77 -3.88 -3.98
N ALA A 171 12.87 -4.53 -3.61
CA ALA A 171 13.42 -4.50 -2.26
C ALA A 171 14.93 -4.76 -2.27
N THR A 172 15.69 -4.06 -1.42
CA THR A 172 17.12 -4.35 -1.18
C THR A 172 17.35 -5.72 -0.54
N ASP A 173 16.40 -6.18 0.28
CA ASP A 173 16.43 -7.48 0.94
C ASP A 173 15.79 -8.61 0.11
N ALA A 174 15.56 -8.37 -1.19
CA ALA A 174 15.08 -9.41 -2.11
C ALA A 174 16.08 -10.56 -2.20
N LYS A 175 15.57 -11.80 -2.22
CA LYS A 175 16.41 -12.96 -2.50
C LYS A 175 16.87 -12.93 -3.96
N PRO A 176 17.95 -13.63 -4.35
CA PRO A 176 18.40 -13.68 -5.75
C PRO A 176 17.32 -14.13 -6.73
N GLU A 177 16.35 -14.92 -6.27
CA GLU A 177 15.20 -15.38 -7.05
C GLU A 177 13.97 -14.48 -6.94
N GLY A 178 14.03 -13.36 -6.21
CA GLY A 178 12.90 -12.47 -5.99
C GLY A 178 12.63 -11.54 -7.17
N TYR A 179 11.35 -11.21 -7.40
CA TYR A 179 10.89 -10.30 -8.47
C TYR A 179 11.29 -10.70 -9.89
N LYS A 180 11.67 -11.97 -10.12
CA LYS A 180 11.95 -12.49 -11.46
C LYS A 180 10.66 -12.71 -12.22
N ILE A 181 10.60 -12.16 -13.42
CA ILE A 181 9.45 -12.32 -14.31
C ILE A 181 9.40 -13.75 -14.83
N ILE A 182 8.26 -14.39 -14.63
CA ILE A 182 7.96 -15.75 -15.10
C ILE A 182 7.23 -15.66 -16.43
N LYS A 183 6.20 -14.80 -16.51
CA LYS A 183 5.42 -14.56 -17.71
C LYS A 183 5.09 -13.08 -17.84
N ARG A 184 5.22 -12.54 -19.04
CA ARG A 184 4.76 -11.17 -19.36
C ARG A 184 3.36 -11.23 -19.94
N ALA A 185 2.52 -10.29 -19.54
CA ALA A 185 1.26 -10.03 -20.23
C ALA A 185 1.54 -9.66 -21.69
N THR A 186 0.72 -10.16 -22.61
CA THR A 186 0.74 -9.82 -24.04
C THR A 186 -0.31 -8.78 -24.40
N ARG A 187 -1.24 -8.49 -23.49
CA ARG A 187 -2.25 -7.44 -23.65
C ARG A 187 -2.61 -6.80 -22.31
N LYS A 188 -3.31 -5.67 -22.38
CA LYS A 188 -3.90 -5.00 -21.21
C LYS A 188 -5.40 -5.33 -21.12
N LEU A 189 -5.97 -5.26 -19.93
CA LEU A 189 -7.42 -5.34 -19.73
C LEU A 189 -8.11 -4.01 -19.98
N THR A 190 -9.38 -4.09 -20.37
CA THR A 190 -10.31 -2.97 -20.34
C THR A 190 -11.29 -3.13 -19.17
N GLY A 191 -11.86 -2.02 -18.69
CA GLY A 191 -12.86 -2.03 -17.63
C GLY A 191 -14.14 -2.79 -18.02
N ASN A 192 -14.44 -2.91 -19.31
CA ASN A 192 -15.58 -3.66 -19.83
C ASN A 192 -15.42 -5.19 -19.74
N GLU A 193 -14.19 -5.68 -19.58
CA GLU A 193 -13.91 -7.12 -19.41
C GLU A 193 -14.08 -7.56 -17.95
N LEU A 194 -14.16 -6.63 -17.01
CA LEU A 194 -14.35 -6.94 -15.60
C LEU A 194 -15.78 -7.46 -15.37
N PRO A 195 -15.95 -8.55 -14.60
CA PRO A 195 -17.27 -9.00 -14.18
C PRO A 195 -17.95 -7.90 -13.34
N PRO A 196 -19.29 -7.87 -13.27
CA PRO A 196 -19.98 -6.94 -12.38
C PRO A 196 -19.48 -7.11 -10.94
N PRO A 197 -19.39 -6.02 -10.15
CA PRO A 197 -18.93 -6.13 -8.78
C PRO A 197 -19.87 -7.02 -7.97
N GLU A 198 -19.30 -7.90 -7.15
CA GLU A 198 -20.09 -8.59 -6.12
C GLU A 198 -20.69 -7.56 -5.16
N PRO A 199 -21.87 -7.82 -4.58
CA PRO A 199 -22.51 -6.90 -3.65
C PRO A 199 -21.56 -6.55 -2.47
N PRO A 200 -21.57 -5.30 -1.98
CA PRO A 200 -20.64 -4.80 -0.95
C PRO A 200 -20.57 -5.68 0.31
N SER A 201 -21.67 -6.35 0.65
CA SER A 201 -21.78 -7.29 1.78
C SER A 201 -20.84 -8.50 1.71
N GLN A 202 -20.18 -8.73 0.57
CA GLN A 202 -19.25 -9.84 0.35
C GLN A 202 -17.77 -9.38 0.24
N ILE A 203 -17.52 -8.06 0.15
CA ILE A 203 -16.17 -7.53 0.02
C ILE A 203 -15.58 -7.36 1.42
N THR A 204 -14.63 -8.24 1.76
CA THR A 204 -13.92 -8.19 3.05
C THR A 204 -12.45 -7.88 2.82
N THR A 205 -11.98 -6.75 3.35
CA THR A 205 -10.54 -6.49 3.47
C THR A 205 -10.12 -6.77 4.90
N LYS A 206 -9.35 -7.85 5.12
CA LYS A 206 -8.86 -8.27 6.45
C LYS A 206 -9.96 -8.36 7.53
N GLY A 207 -11.11 -8.96 7.19
CA GLY A 207 -12.21 -9.17 8.13
C GLY A 207 -13.08 -7.94 8.43
N ARG A 208 -12.88 -6.82 7.73
CA ARG A 208 -13.85 -5.71 7.70
C ARG A 208 -14.69 -5.81 6.44
N THR A 209 -15.97 -6.13 6.60
CA THR A 209 -17.00 -5.91 5.59
C THR A 209 -17.17 -4.41 5.37
N LEU A 210 -17.40 -3.98 4.12
CA LEU A 210 -17.78 -2.60 3.81
C LEU A 210 -19.08 -2.15 4.53
N ASP A 211 -19.89 -3.12 4.96
CA ASP A 211 -21.14 -2.90 5.71
C ASP A 211 -20.95 -2.98 7.24
N GLN A 212 -19.72 -2.92 7.77
CA GLN A 212 -19.59 -2.81 9.23
C GLN A 212 -20.28 -1.53 9.70
N PRO A 213 -21.12 -1.61 10.76
CA PRO A 213 -21.72 -0.42 11.32
C PRO A 213 -20.59 0.57 11.66
N PRO A 214 -20.78 1.87 11.41
CA PRO A 214 -19.74 2.86 11.66
C PRO A 214 -19.22 2.70 13.09
N ALA A 215 -17.90 2.77 13.25
CA ALA A 215 -17.28 2.50 14.54
C ALA A 215 -17.84 3.47 15.59
N THR A 216 -18.36 2.90 16.68
CA THR A 216 -18.89 3.68 17.79
C THR A 216 -17.76 4.42 18.48
N LEU A 217 -17.95 5.72 18.68
CA LEU A 217 -17.01 6.56 19.40
C LEU A 217 -16.92 6.10 20.87
N THR A 218 -15.77 5.59 21.29
CA THR A 218 -15.55 5.18 22.68
C THR A 218 -15.36 6.40 23.59
N GLU A 219 -15.53 6.23 24.90
CA GLU A 219 -15.27 7.32 25.86
C GLU A 219 -13.81 7.78 25.81
N GLY A 220 -12.84 6.86 25.68
CA GLY A 220 -11.43 7.23 25.52
C GLY A 220 -11.18 8.07 24.26
N THR A 221 -11.86 7.73 23.15
CA THR A 221 -11.78 8.50 21.90
C THR A 221 -12.42 9.89 22.04
N LYS A 222 -13.55 10.02 22.76
CA LYS A 222 -14.18 11.33 23.07
C LYS A 222 -13.24 12.21 23.88
N THR A 223 -12.67 11.69 24.96
CA THR A 223 -11.71 12.40 25.81
C THR A 223 -10.50 12.88 25.01
N LEU A 224 -9.99 12.04 24.10
CA LEU A 224 -8.89 12.43 23.21
C LEU A 224 -9.30 13.55 22.26
N ILE A 225 -10.48 13.48 21.64
CA ILE A 225 -10.99 14.53 20.74
C ILE A 225 -11.17 15.85 21.50
N GLU A 226 -11.73 15.82 22.71
CA GLU A 226 -11.89 17.00 23.57
C GLU A 226 -10.55 17.64 23.90
N PHE A 227 -9.56 16.83 24.29
CA PHE A 227 -8.20 17.32 24.55
C PHE A 227 -7.58 17.96 23.30
N LEU A 228 -7.64 17.30 22.15
CA LEU A 228 -7.07 17.82 20.90
C LEU A 228 -7.71 19.15 20.52
N ASN A 229 -9.04 19.24 20.61
CA ASN A 229 -9.76 20.49 20.37
C ASN A 229 -9.35 21.59 21.38
N SER A 230 -9.10 21.24 22.64
CA SER A 230 -8.70 22.21 23.67
C SER A 230 -7.33 22.86 23.42
N ILE A 231 -6.43 22.18 22.68
CA ILE A 231 -5.12 22.72 22.26
C ILE A 231 -5.15 23.31 20.85
N GLY A 232 -6.33 23.48 20.26
CA GLY A 232 -6.51 23.99 18.90
C GLY A 232 -6.11 23.01 17.79
N CYS A 233 -5.99 21.72 18.11
CA CYS A 233 -5.68 20.66 17.16
C CYS A 233 -6.95 20.13 16.51
N ILE A 234 -6.94 20.03 15.18
CA ILE A 234 -8.01 19.40 14.42
C ILE A 234 -8.17 17.93 14.85
N ALA A 235 -9.41 17.52 15.10
CA ALA A 235 -9.76 16.17 15.49
C ALA A 235 -11.11 15.78 14.88
N ILE A 236 -11.07 15.19 13.69
CA ILE A 236 -12.27 14.78 12.94
C ILE A 236 -12.42 13.26 13.03
N TRP A 237 -13.46 12.79 13.72
CA TRP A 237 -13.78 11.37 13.73
C TRP A 237 -14.32 10.93 12.37
N GLN A 238 -13.76 9.84 11.82
CA GLN A 238 -14.18 9.20 10.58
C GLN A 238 -14.82 7.86 10.93
N PRO A 239 -16.14 7.83 11.19
CA PRO A 239 -16.81 6.64 11.72
C PRO A 239 -16.80 5.47 10.73
N GLU A 240 -16.83 5.76 9.42
CA GLU A 240 -16.71 4.78 8.33
C GLU A 240 -15.35 4.07 8.30
N HIS A 241 -14.31 4.70 8.83
CA HIS A 241 -12.95 4.18 8.83
C HIS A 241 -12.49 3.72 10.22
N GLY A 242 -13.27 4.03 11.26
CA GLY A 242 -12.91 3.80 12.66
C GLY A 242 -11.60 4.48 13.04
N CYS A 243 -11.39 5.71 12.58
CA CYS A 243 -10.17 6.46 12.85
C CYS A 243 -10.44 7.96 13.07
N LEU A 244 -9.48 8.60 13.72
CA LEU A 244 -9.44 10.03 13.94
C LEU A 244 -8.50 10.68 12.92
N HIS A 245 -9.00 11.59 12.10
CA HIS A 245 -8.19 12.43 11.24
C HIS A 245 -7.71 13.65 12.02
N THR A 246 -6.42 13.74 12.28
CA THR A 246 -5.83 14.71 13.21
C THR A 246 -4.38 15.04 12.84
N HIS A 247 -3.67 15.74 13.71
CA HIS A 247 -2.31 16.18 13.51
C HIS A 247 -1.33 15.50 14.49
N THR A 248 -0.20 15.01 13.97
CA THR A 248 0.79 14.23 14.74
C THR A 248 1.32 14.97 15.97
N ALA A 249 1.49 16.30 15.90
CA ALA A 249 1.94 17.09 17.05
C ALA A 249 0.88 17.18 18.16
N GLY A 250 -0.42 17.15 17.80
CA GLY A 250 -1.48 17.06 18.78
C GLY A 250 -1.46 15.71 19.50
N LEU A 251 -1.22 14.62 18.75
CA LEU A 251 -1.06 13.28 19.33
C LEU A 251 0.19 13.17 20.22
N GLN A 252 1.30 13.83 19.87
CA GLN A 252 2.49 13.91 20.73
C GLN A 252 2.17 14.56 22.08
N GLN A 253 1.40 15.66 22.05
CA GLN A 253 0.95 16.33 23.28
C GLN A 253 -0.02 15.46 24.07
N ALA A 254 -0.96 14.80 23.39
CA ALA A 254 -1.90 13.87 24.01
C ALA A 254 -1.19 12.66 24.64
N HIS A 255 -0.13 12.16 24.01
CA HIS A 255 0.73 11.13 24.60
C HIS A 255 1.40 11.62 25.89
N GLY A 256 1.93 12.85 25.92
CA GLY A 256 2.48 13.45 27.13
C GLY A 256 1.44 13.65 28.24
N HIS A 257 0.18 13.90 27.88
CA HIS A 257 -0.91 14.15 28.82
C HIS A 257 -1.57 12.87 29.37
N PHE A 258 -1.93 11.94 28.49
CA PHE A 258 -2.65 10.70 28.83
C PHE A 258 -1.74 9.47 28.96
N ASN A 259 -0.45 9.59 28.69
CA ASN A 259 0.48 8.45 28.60
C ASN A 259 0.02 7.38 27.59
N LEU A 260 -0.44 7.84 26.41
CA LEU A 260 -0.95 6.96 25.36
C LEU A 260 0.10 5.90 24.98
N PRO A 261 -0.26 4.61 24.82
CA PRO A 261 0.69 3.59 24.41
C PRO A 261 1.12 3.79 22.96
N GLY A 262 2.41 3.95 22.70
CA GLY A 262 2.97 4.07 21.35
C GLY A 262 4.15 5.03 21.25
N ASN A 263 4.67 5.20 20.03
CA ASN A 263 5.67 6.21 19.73
C ASN A 263 5.00 7.38 19.00
N PHE A 264 4.82 8.49 19.72
CA PHE A 264 4.16 9.70 19.21
C PHE A 264 5.15 10.85 18.97
N GLN A 265 6.46 10.58 18.92
CA GLN A 265 7.43 11.61 18.55
C GLN A 265 7.21 12.03 17.08
N THR A 266 7.07 13.32 16.84
CA THR A 266 6.91 13.89 15.50
C THR A 266 7.95 14.96 15.22
N ILE A 267 8.29 15.12 13.94
CA ILE A 267 9.10 16.24 13.42
C ILE A 267 8.23 17.38 12.89
N SER A 268 6.89 17.23 12.94
CA SER A 268 6.01 18.32 12.54
C SER A 268 6.30 19.53 13.43
N PRO A 269 6.57 20.71 12.83
CA PRO A 269 6.90 21.91 13.60
C PRO A 269 5.68 22.46 14.35
N ALA A 270 4.51 21.85 14.20
CA ALA A 270 3.25 22.25 14.84
C ALA A 270 2.86 23.71 14.54
N THR A 271 3.30 24.24 13.39
CA THR A 271 3.03 25.63 12.98
C THR A 271 1.56 25.88 12.69
N ASP A 272 0.83 24.84 12.33
CA ASP A 272 -0.61 24.87 12.13
C ASP A 272 -1.25 23.57 12.58
N LEU A 273 -1.91 23.60 13.74
CA LEU A 273 -2.64 22.46 14.29
C LEU A 273 -4.05 22.30 13.70
N SER A 274 -4.51 23.26 12.90
CA SER A 274 -5.84 23.22 12.29
C SER A 274 -5.90 22.38 11.02
N HIS A 275 -4.77 21.91 10.49
CA HIS A 275 -4.69 21.02 9.34
C HIS A 275 -4.23 19.62 9.76
N ALA A 276 -4.98 18.59 9.36
CA ALA A 276 -4.66 17.22 9.71
C ALA A 276 -3.54 16.69 8.81
N ASN A 277 -2.65 15.86 9.38
CA ASN A 277 -1.57 15.20 8.64
C ASN A 277 -1.40 13.73 9.02
N CYS A 278 -2.30 13.17 9.82
CA CYS A 278 -2.29 11.76 10.18
C CYS A 278 -3.69 11.20 10.47
N LEU A 279 -3.78 9.88 10.37
CA LEU A 279 -4.92 9.10 10.82
C LEU A 279 -4.49 8.33 12.07
N TYR A 280 -5.25 8.46 13.15
CA TYR A 280 -5.07 7.72 14.39
C TYR A 280 -6.17 6.67 14.54
N PHE A 281 -5.79 5.42 14.76
CA PHE A 281 -6.73 4.32 14.96
C PHE A 281 -6.74 3.98 16.45
N PRO A 282 -7.77 4.40 17.21
CA PRO A 282 -7.87 4.06 18.62
C PRO A 282 -7.95 2.54 18.77
N GLY A 283 -7.12 1.98 19.66
CA GLY A 283 -7.25 0.59 20.11
C GLY A 283 -8.38 0.43 21.13
N ASP A 284 -8.66 -0.80 21.53
CA ASP A 284 -9.65 -1.13 22.57
C ASP A 284 -9.26 -0.46 23.90
N ASP A 285 -9.79 0.75 24.19
CA ASP A 285 -9.89 1.57 25.43
C ASP A 285 -8.93 1.39 26.63
N LYS A 286 -7.87 0.59 26.55
CA LYS A 286 -7.00 0.24 27.69
C LYS A 286 -5.97 1.31 28.02
N GLY A 287 -5.99 2.46 27.32
CA GLY A 287 -4.89 3.43 27.34
C GLY A 287 -5.25 4.87 27.70
N VAL A 288 -6.53 5.20 27.95
CA VAL A 288 -6.94 6.55 28.37
C VAL A 288 -7.63 6.45 29.72
N SER A 289 -6.84 6.50 30.81
CA SER A 289 -7.38 6.70 32.16
C SER A 289 -7.42 8.19 32.46
N ALA A 290 -8.55 8.67 32.97
CA ALA A 290 -8.74 10.05 33.42
C ALA A 290 -7.77 10.43 34.56
#